data_AF-A0A967HZ06-F1
#
_entry.id   AF-A0A967HZ06-F1
#
_cell.length_a   1.000
_cell.length_b   1.000
_cell.length_c   1.000
_cell.angle_alpha   90.00
_cell.angle_beta   90.00
_cell.angle_gamma   90.00
#
_symmetry.space_group_name_H-M   'P 1'
#
loop_
_entity.id
_entity.type
_entity.pdbx_description
1 polymer ?
#
loop_
_entity_poly.entity_id
_entity_poly.type
_entity_poly.pdbx_seq_one_letter_code
_entity_poly.pdbx_strand_id
1 'polypeptide(L)'
;LVFEGFGKTQTIPTADEETITNAILKLTQEQQRTVYFLTGHGERDISNVDKDGYATAKAAIEKENFQVKTLNLLVDPKIPADAALVVVADPQKPLLTTELDALRQYINRNGSVMFLLEPFADGGVADFLQSYGISISPDIIVDTMSRVFGASYLIPVITEYGFHK
;
A
#
# COMPACT_ATOMS: atom_id res chain seq x y z
N LEU A 1 -18.17 19.57 -15.73
CA LEU A 1 -17.16 20.52 -16.24
C LEU A 1 -16.14 19.74 -17.08
N VAL A 2 -15.54 20.36 -18.10
CA VAL A 2 -14.53 19.71 -18.95
C VAL A 2 -13.23 20.50 -18.86
N PHE A 3 -12.12 19.81 -18.60
CA PHE A 3 -10.78 20.36 -18.55
C PHE A 3 -9.96 19.77 -19.71
N GLU A 4 -9.29 20.63 -20.48
CA GLU A 4 -8.49 20.24 -21.63
C GLU A 4 -7.12 20.91 -21.55
N GLY A 5 -6.05 20.14 -21.75
CA GLY A 5 -4.67 20.63 -21.67
C GLY A 5 -3.68 19.49 -21.85
N PHE A 6 -2.46 19.81 -22.29
CA PHE A 6 -1.38 18.82 -22.49
C PHE A 6 -1.77 17.62 -23.38
N GLY A 7 -2.68 17.84 -24.35
CA GLY A 7 -3.19 16.78 -25.24
C GLY A 7 -4.12 15.76 -24.57
N LYS A 8 -4.62 16.07 -23.37
CA LYS A 8 -5.53 15.22 -22.59
C LYS A 8 -6.83 15.97 -22.30
N THR A 9 -7.91 15.22 -22.09
CA THR A 9 -9.22 15.74 -21.69
C THR A 9 -9.71 15.01 -20.43
N GLN A 10 -10.21 15.76 -19.46
CA GLN A 10 -10.80 15.23 -18.23
C GLN A 10 -12.18 15.84 -18.01
N THR A 11 -13.17 14.96 -17.82
CA THR A 11 -14.54 15.37 -17.51
C THR A 11 -14.81 15.11 -16.04
N ILE A 12 -15.27 16.14 -15.32
CA ILE A 12 -15.61 16.03 -13.90
C ILE A 12 -17.09 16.30 -13.65
N PRO A 13 -17.74 15.54 -12.75
CA PRO A 13 -19.16 15.67 -12.44
C PRO A 13 -19.46 16.87 -11.53
N THR A 14 -18.54 17.22 -10.63
CA THR A 14 -18.67 18.27 -9.60
C THR A 14 -17.50 19.23 -9.63
N ALA A 15 -17.66 20.40 -9.00
CA ALA A 15 -16.70 21.51 -9.01
C ALA A 15 -16.08 21.75 -7.62
N ASP A 16 -15.72 20.68 -6.91
CA ASP A 16 -15.03 20.73 -5.62
C ASP A 16 -13.49 20.68 -5.78
N GLU A 17 -12.75 21.10 -4.75
CA GLU A 17 -11.29 21.21 -4.78
C GLU A 17 -10.61 19.87 -5.06
N GLU A 18 -11.09 18.79 -4.43
CA GLU A 18 -10.55 17.44 -4.62
C GLU A 18 -10.66 17.02 -6.09
N THR A 19 -11.84 17.18 -6.68
CA THR A 19 -12.12 16.75 -8.04
C THR A 19 -11.38 17.62 -9.07
N ILE A 20 -11.30 18.93 -8.84
CA ILE A 20 -10.54 19.85 -9.71
C ILE A 20 -9.04 19.57 -9.64
N THR A 21 -8.49 19.38 -8.43
CA THR A 21 -7.06 19.09 -8.24
C THR A 21 -6.66 17.79 -8.92
N ASN A 22 -7.47 16.73 -8.75
CA ASN A 22 -7.25 15.46 -9.41
C ASN A 22 -7.35 15.54 -10.94
N ALA A 23 -8.25 16.37 -11.48
CA ALA A 23 -8.33 16.61 -12.92
C ALA A 23 -7.07 17.30 -13.46
N ILE A 24 -6.54 18.30 -12.74
CA ILE A 24 -5.30 18.99 -13.14
C ILE A 24 -4.09 18.05 -13.05
N LEU A 25 -3.99 17.22 -12.01
CA LEU A 25 -2.94 16.20 -11.88
C LEU A 25 -2.96 15.21 -13.05
N LYS A 26 -4.16 14.74 -13.44
CA LYS A 26 -4.36 13.84 -14.59
C LYS A 26 -3.94 14.45 -15.92
N LEU A 27 -4.15 15.75 -16.09
CA LEU A 27 -3.75 16.47 -17.31
C LEU A 27 -2.25 16.76 -17.35
N THR A 28 -1.63 17.08 -16.22
CA THR A 28 -0.22 17.52 -16.14
C THR A 28 0.79 16.36 -16.06
N GLN A 29 0.45 15.23 -15.45
CA GLN A 29 1.36 14.08 -15.40
C GLN A 29 1.50 13.42 -16.76
N GLU A 30 2.73 13.28 -17.28
CA GLU A 30 2.98 12.60 -18.55
C GLU A 30 2.65 11.10 -18.45
N GLN A 31 3.04 10.46 -17.36
CA GLN A 31 2.84 9.02 -17.12
C GLN A 31 2.18 8.76 -15.77
N GLN A 32 1.10 7.98 -15.81
CA GLN A 32 0.43 7.49 -14.61
C GLN A 32 1.30 6.40 -13.97
N ARG A 33 1.70 6.58 -12.70
CA ARG A 33 2.51 5.58 -11.98
C ARG A 33 1.63 4.45 -11.43
N THR A 34 2.26 3.31 -11.15
CA THR A 34 1.58 2.10 -10.69
C THR A 34 1.97 1.74 -9.26
N VAL A 35 0.99 1.43 -8.41
CA VAL A 35 1.17 0.74 -7.12
C VAL A 35 1.00 -0.75 -7.35
N TYR A 36 2.03 -1.53 -7.01
CA TYR A 36 2.04 -2.98 -7.20
C TYR A 36 1.84 -3.71 -5.89
N PHE A 37 0.81 -4.54 -5.78
CA PHE A 37 0.62 -5.46 -4.66
C PHE A 37 1.27 -6.81 -4.98
N LEU A 38 2.16 -7.30 -4.11
CA LEU A 38 2.76 -8.61 -4.28
C LEU A 38 1.73 -9.72 -4.14
N THR A 39 1.95 -10.78 -4.92
CA THR A 39 1.18 -12.02 -4.90
C THR A 39 2.12 -13.21 -5.02
N GLY A 40 1.76 -14.34 -4.43
CA GLY A 40 2.52 -15.60 -4.51
C GLY A 40 2.70 -16.31 -3.16
N HIS A 41 2.45 -15.61 -2.06
CA HIS A 41 2.65 -16.06 -0.68
C HIS A 41 1.36 -16.20 0.10
N GLY A 42 0.19 -16.13 -0.56
CA GLY A 42 -1.12 -16.23 0.10
C GLY A 42 -1.67 -14.87 0.55
N GLU A 43 -1.19 -13.78 -0.05
CA GLU A 43 -1.65 -12.42 0.18
C GLU A 43 -3.13 -12.25 -0.17
N ARG A 44 -3.80 -11.32 0.52
CA ARG A 44 -5.22 -11.02 0.32
C ARG A 44 -5.47 -10.42 -1.06
N ASP A 45 -6.62 -10.75 -1.66
CA ASP A 45 -6.99 -10.24 -2.98
C ASP A 45 -7.35 -8.74 -2.92
N ILE A 46 -6.71 -7.96 -3.79
CA ILE A 46 -6.93 -6.52 -3.94
C ILE A 46 -8.30 -6.16 -4.54
N SER A 47 -9.00 -7.12 -5.12
CA SER A 47 -10.33 -6.95 -5.69
C SER A 47 -11.44 -7.45 -4.76
N ASN A 48 -11.08 -8.09 -3.63
CA ASN A 48 -12.05 -8.55 -2.65
C ASN A 48 -12.60 -7.37 -1.83
N VAL A 49 -13.93 -7.28 -1.77
CA VAL A 49 -14.70 -6.24 -1.07
C VAL A 49 -15.04 -6.62 0.38
N ASP A 50 -14.80 -7.88 0.76
CA ASP A 50 -15.00 -8.34 2.12
C ASP A 50 -13.95 -7.75 3.07
N LYS A 51 -14.16 -7.93 4.38
CA LYS A 51 -13.27 -7.40 5.43
C LYS A 51 -11.82 -7.83 5.30
N ASP A 52 -11.59 -8.98 4.66
CA ASP A 52 -10.27 -9.56 4.47
C ASP A 52 -9.70 -9.25 3.07
N GLY A 53 -10.20 -8.21 2.40
CA GLY A 53 -9.75 -7.74 1.09
C GLY A 53 -9.24 -6.30 1.09
N TYR A 54 -8.68 -5.87 -0.04
CA TYR A 54 -8.13 -4.51 -0.21
C TYR A 54 -8.88 -3.66 -1.25
N ALA A 55 -10.12 -4.02 -1.66
CA ALA A 55 -10.83 -3.28 -2.71
C ALA A 55 -11.06 -1.79 -2.36
N THR A 56 -11.37 -1.46 -1.10
CA THR A 56 -11.54 -0.07 -0.68
C THR A 56 -10.23 0.71 -0.75
N ALA A 57 -9.12 0.11 -0.33
CA ALA A 57 -7.79 0.72 -0.43
C ALA A 57 -7.39 0.92 -1.90
N LYS A 58 -7.63 -0.08 -2.76
CA LYS A 58 -7.43 0.01 -4.21
C LYS A 58 -8.20 1.19 -4.79
N ALA A 59 -9.50 1.31 -4.51
CA ALA A 59 -10.32 2.39 -5.03
C ALA A 59 -9.82 3.78 -4.56
N ALA A 60 -9.37 3.89 -3.31
CA ALA A 60 -8.78 5.13 -2.79
C ALA A 60 -7.47 5.49 -3.52
N ILE A 61 -6.58 4.52 -3.74
CA ILE A 61 -5.32 4.74 -4.47
C ILE A 61 -5.59 5.14 -5.93
N GLU A 62 -6.57 4.53 -6.59
CA GLU A 62 -6.96 4.88 -7.97
C GLU A 62 -7.58 6.29 -8.07
N LYS A 63 -8.25 6.75 -7.00
CA LYS A 63 -8.78 8.12 -6.92
C LYS A 63 -7.66 9.16 -6.95
N GLU A 64 -6.53 8.86 -6.31
CA GLU A 64 -5.29 9.66 -6.30
C GLU A 64 -4.46 9.57 -7.59
N ASN A 65 -5.07 9.15 -8.69
CA ASN A 65 -4.45 9.05 -10.02
C ASN A 65 -3.31 8.01 -10.13
N PHE A 66 -3.29 6.97 -9.31
CA PHE A 66 -2.42 5.81 -9.51
C PHE A 66 -3.13 4.68 -10.25
N GLN A 67 -2.38 3.83 -10.93
CA GLN A 67 -2.86 2.50 -11.31
C GLN A 67 -2.57 1.52 -10.18
N VAL A 68 -3.44 0.54 -9.96
CA VAL A 68 -3.18 -0.55 -9.01
C VAL A 68 -3.11 -1.86 -9.77
N LYS A 69 -2.00 -2.59 -9.62
CA LYS A 69 -1.77 -3.89 -10.26
C LYS A 69 -1.21 -4.89 -9.27
N THR A 70 -1.33 -6.17 -9.59
CA THR A 70 -0.60 -7.22 -8.89
C THR A 70 0.77 -7.44 -9.53
N LEU A 71 1.73 -7.89 -8.72
CA LEU A 71 3.07 -8.28 -9.16
C LEU A 71 3.41 -9.63 -8.51
N ASN A 72 3.93 -10.56 -9.30
CA ASN A 72 4.38 -11.86 -8.79
C ASN A 72 5.87 -12.02 -9.11
N LEU A 73 6.71 -11.84 -8.09
CA LEU A 73 8.17 -11.90 -8.23
C LEU A 73 8.70 -13.34 -8.35
N LEU A 74 7.89 -14.35 -8.03
CA LEU A 74 8.20 -15.76 -8.31
C LEU A 74 8.13 -16.06 -9.81
N VAL A 75 7.29 -15.34 -10.55
CA VAL A 75 7.11 -15.50 -11.99
C VAL A 75 8.06 -14.60 -12.78
N ASP A 76 8.15 -13.33 -12.43
CA ASP A 76 9.10 -12.37 -13.01
C ASP A 76 9.80 -11.60 -11.89
N PRO A 77 11.08 -11.91 -11.57
CA PRO A 77 11.81 -11.33 -10.45
C PRO A 77 12.32 -9.91 -10.77
N LYS A 78 11.45 -9.07 -11.36
CA LYS A 78 11.74 -7.68 -11.72
C LYS A 78 10.58 -6.80 -11.34
N ILE A 79 10.89 -5.75 -10.59
CA ILE A 79 9.95 -4.68 -10.29
C ILE A 79 9.95 -3.70 -11.47
N PRO A 80 8.79 -3.43 -12.10
CA PRO A 80 8.68 -2.51 -13.23
C PRO A 80 9.19 -1.09 -12.94
N ALA A 81 9.60 -0.36 -13.99
CA ALA A 81 10.14 0.99 -13.86
C ALA A 81 9.08 2.06 -13.57
N ASP A 82 7.81 1.79 -13.90
CA ASP A 82 6.66 2.65 -13.60
C ASP A 82 6.10 2.44 -12.18
N ALA A 83 6.69 1.52 -11.41
CA ALA A 83 6.33 1.29 -10.02
C ALA A 83 6.61 2.56 -9.18
N ALA A 84 5.56 3.13 -8.59
CA ALA A 84 5.67 4.14 -7.54
C ALA A 84 5.89 3.51 -6.17
N LEU A 85 5.24 2.37 -5.92
CA LEU A 85 5.21 1.68 -4.64
C LEU A 85 5.04 0.19 -4.88
N VAL A 86 5.76 -0.64 -4.13
CA VAL A 86 5.49 -2.07 -4.01
C VAL A 86 4.94 -2.35 -2.61
N VAL A 87 3.82 -3.04 -2.54
CA VAL A 87 3.12 -3.38 -1.29
C VAL A 87 3.25 -4.87 -1.06
N VAL A 88 3.80 -5.25 0.09
CA VAL A 88 3.85 -6.62 0.59
C VAL A 88 2.80 -6.71 1.70
N ALA A 89 1.64 -7.29 1.38
CA ALA A 89 0.48 -7.24 2.25
C ALA A 89 0.13 -8.64 2.79
N ASP A 90 0.39 -8.85 4.07
CA ASP A 90 0.05 -10.07 4.82
C ASP A 90 0.57 -11.37 4.16
N PRO A 91 1.90 -11.47 3.90
CA PRO A 91 2.49 -12.68 3.31
C PRO A 91 2.38 -13.89 4.26
N GLN A 92 1.56 -14.88 3.88
CA GLN A 92 1.35 -16.11 4.68
C GLN A 92 2.51 -17.10 4.60
N LYS A 93 3.41 -16.91 3.63
CA LYS A 93 4.60 -17.74 3.43
C LYS A 93 5.85 -16.86 3.36
N PRO A 94 7.01 -17.37 3.80
CA PRO A 94 8.27 -16.66 3.66
C PRO A 94 8.56 -16.26 2.21
N LEU A 95 8.90 -15.00 1.99
CA LEU A 95 9.42 -14.53 0.71
C LEU A 95 10.76 -15.20 0.41
N LEU A 96 11.02 -15.49 -0.86
CA LEU A 96 12.30 -16.09 -1.27
C LEU A 96 13.42 -15.04 -1.31
N THR A 97 14.66 -15.50 -1.14
CA THR A 97 15.85 -14.63 -1.21
C THR A 97 15.93 -13.84 -2.52
N THR A 98 15.55 -14.45 -3.64
CA THR A 98 15.50 -13.79 -4.96
C THR A 98 14.54 -12.62 -5.01
N GLU A 99 13.43 -12.70 -4.28
CA GLU A 99 12.42 -11.64 -4.22
C GLU A 99 12.87 -10.51 -3.30
N LEU A 100 13.44 -10.87 -2.14
CA LEU A 100 14.08 -9.91 -1.25
C LEU A 100 15.23 -9.15 -1.95
N ASP A 101 15.99 -9.83 -2.80
CA ASP A 101 17.03 -9.20 -3.62
C ASP A 101 16.44 -8.23 -4.66
N ALA A 102 15.32 -8.58 -5.30
CA ALA A 102 14.61 -7.68 -6.21
C ALA A 102 14.08 -6.43 -5.48
N LEU A 103 13.50 -6.61 -4.29
CA LEU A 103 13.06 -5.51 -3.43
C LEU A 103 14.23 -4.63 -2.98
N ARG A 104 15.36 -5.22 -2.58
CA ARG A 104 16.60 -4.49 -2.23
C ARG A 104 17.11 -3.65 -3.40
N GLN A 105 17.15 -4.22 -4.60
CA GLN A 105 17.55 -3.49 -5.80
C GLN A 105 16.60 -2.33 -6.11
N TYR A 106 15.29 -2.51 -5.89
CA TYR A 106 14.31 -1.46 -6.07
C TYR A 106 14.46 -0.34 -5.04
N ILE A 107 14.68 -0.66 -3.77
CA ILE A 107 14.95 0.33 -2.72
C ILE A 107 16.23 1.12 -3.03
N ASN A 108 17.30 0.44 -3.45
CA ASN A 108 18.59 1.07 -3.81
C ASN A 108 18.50 2.05 -4.99
N ARG A 109 17.45 1.96 -5.82
CA ARG A 109 17.17 2.93 -6.90
C ARG A 109 16.08 3.94 -6.51
N ASN A 110 15.95 4.24 -5.21
CA ASN A 110 14.96 5.15 -4.61
C ASN A 110 13.50 4.68 -4.77
N GLY A 111 13.28 3.38 -4.91
CA GLY A 111 11.95 2.79 -4.87
C GLY A 111 11.39 2.74 -3.45
N SER A 112 10.07 2.82 -3.32
CA SER A 112 9.36 2.72 -2.04
C SER A 112 8.70 1.36 -1.89
N VAL A 113 8.87 0.72 -0.73
CA VAL A 113 8.22 -0.55 -0.38
C VAL A 113 7.45 -0.39 0.92
N MET A 114 6.20 -0.86 0.95
CA MET A 114 5.35 -0.89 2.14
C MET A 114 5.12 -2.35 2.55
N PHE A 115 5.38 -2.66 3.82
CA PHE A 115 5.09 -3.97 4.42
C PHE A 115 3.91 -3.82 5.37
N LEU A 116 2.88 -4.65 5.18
CA LEU A 116 1.75 -4.80 6.09
C LEU A 116 1.84 -6.23 6.65
N LEU A 117 2.18 -6.37 7.93
CA LEU A 117 2.46 -7.66 8.56
C LEU A 117 1.49 -7.92 9.69
N GLU A 118 1.11 -9.18 9.87
CA GLU A 118 0.29 -9.62 10.99
C GLU A 118 1.19 -9.94 12.21
N PRO A 119 0.68 -9.78 13.44
CA PRO A 119 1.40 -10.18 14.63
C PRO A 119 1.81 -11.66 14.57
N PHE A 120 3.03 -11.95 15.04
CA PHE A 120 3.60 -13.31 15.06
C PHE A 120 3.84 -13.96 13.67
N ALA A 121 3.54 -13.26 12.57
CA ALA A 121 3.73 -13.74 11.20
C ALA A 121 4.41 -12.65 10.35
N ASP A 122 5.74 -12.69 10.28
CA ASP A 122 6.55 -11.68 9.59
C ASP A 122 6.77 -11.97 8.10
N GLY A 123 6.25 -13.08 7.56
CA GLY A 123 6.50 -13.49 6.17
C GLY A 123 7.97 -13.71 5.84
N GLY A 124 8.82 -14.01 6.83
CA GLY A 124 10.26 -14.18 6.64
C GLY A 124 11.00 -12.89 6.28
N VAL A 125 10.42 -11.72 6.54
CA VAL A 125 11.04 -10.42 6.20
C VAL A 125 11.76 -9.74 7.38
N ALA A 126 11.76 -10.31 8.59
CA ALA A 126 12.40 -9.68 9.76
C ALA A 126 13.88 -9.34 9.53
N ASP A 127 14.70 -10.30 9.09
CA ASP A 127 16.12 -10.07 8.84
C ASP A 127 16.35 -9.04 7.72
N PHE A 128 15.48 -9.07 6.69
CA PHE A 128 15.51 -8.09 5.60
C PHE A 128 15.27 -6.68 6.14
N LEU A 129 14.21 -6.49 6.94
CA LEU A 129 13.86 -5.19 7.52
C LEU A 129 14.87 -4.73 8.58
N GLN A 130 15.46 -5.66 9.33
CA GLN A 130 16.52 -5.36 10.29
C GLN A 130 17.74 -4.74 9.60
N SER A 131 18.05 -5.15 8.37
CA SER A 131 19.14 -4.54 7.59
C SER A 131 18.91 -3.05 7.27
N TYR A 132 17.67 -2.58 7.34
CA TYR A 132 17.27 -1.17 7.22
C TYR A 132 17.03 -0.50 8.58
N GLY A 133 17.38 -1.15 9.69
CA GLY A 133 17.18 -0.62 11.05
C GLY A 133 15.74 -0.75 11.56
N ILE A 134 14.89 -1.55 10.90
CA ILE A 134 13.51 -1.79 11.33
C ILE A 134 13.47 -3.15 12.04
N SER A 135 13.12 -3.17 13.33
CA SER A 135 12.95 -4.41 14.09
C SER A 135 11.48 -4.73 14.28
N ILE A 136 11.11 -5.97 13.99
CA ILE A 136 9.75 -6.48 14.20
C ILE A 136 9.75 -7.34 15.46
N SER A 137 8.85 -7.00 16.39
CA SER A 137 8.61 -7.80 17.59
C SER A 137 7.41 -8.72 17.36
N PRO A 138 7.44 -9.97 17.84
CA PRO A 138 6.29 -10.87 17.81
C PRO A 138 5.37 -10.53 18.99
N ASP A 139 4.76 -9.36 18.96
CA ASP A 139 3.84 -8.87 19.99
C ASP A 139 2.58 -8.24 19.40
N ILE A 140 1.59 -8.00 20.27
CA ILE A 140 0.34 -7.34 19.92
C ILE A 140 0.18 -6.07 20.74
N ILE A 141 -0.32 -5.02 20.10
CA ILE A 141 -0.73 -3.81 20.81
C ILE A 141 -2.13 -4.06 21.36
N VAL A 142 -2.28 -3.90 22.68
CA VAL A 142 -3.57 -4.03 23.37
C VAL A 142 -3.96 -2.70 23.99
N ASP A 143 -5.20 -2.28 23.76
CA ASP A 143 -5.78 -1.11 24.44
C ASP A 143 -6.65 -1.57 25.61
N THR A 144 -6.13 -1.37 26.82
CA THR A 144 -6.81 -1.76 28.06
C THR A 144 -7.96 -0.82 28.44
N MET A 145 -7.97 0.42 27.91
CA MET A 145 -9.00 1.43 28.19
C MET A 145 -10.24 1.25 27.32
N SER A 146 -10.07 0.74 26.10
CA SER A 146 -11.17 0.38 25.19
C SER A 146 -12.20 -0.59 25.80
N ARG A 147 -11.79 -1.42 26.77
CA ARG A 147 -12.68 -2.31 27.53
C ARG A 147 -13.72 -1.57 28.36
N VAL A 148 -13.37 -0.38 28.88
CA VAL A 148 -14.29 0.45 29.70
C VAL A 148 -15.51 0.88 28.88
N PHE A 149 -15.37 0.95 27.55
CA PHE A 149 -16.43 1.30 26.61
C PHE A 149 -17.09 0.10 25.92
N GLY A 150 -16.79 -1.13 26.35
CA GLY A 150 -17.43 -2.35 25.82
C GLY A 150 -16.84 -2.90 24.52
N ALA A 151 -15.67 -2.40 24.09
CA ALA A 151 -14.94 -2.91 22.91
C ALA A 151 -13.96 -4.04 23.28
N SER A 152 -13.52 -4.81 22.27
CA SER A 152 -12.46 -5.82 22.40
C SER A 152 -11.09 -5.16 22.58
N TYR A 153 -10.20 -5.73 23.40
CA TYR A 153 -8.83 -5.24 23.61
C TYR A 153 -7.97 -5.18 22.34
N LEU A 154 -8.36 -5.95 21.31
CA LEU A 154 -7.65 -6.05 20.04
C LEU A 154 -8.05 -4.96 19.04
N ILE A 155 -9.03 -4.12 19.38
CA ILE A 155 -9.47 -3.00 18.55
C ILE A 155 -9.17 -1.73 19.35
N PRO A 156 -7.98 -1.12 19.18
CA PRO A 156 -7.64 0.10 19.89
C PRO A 156 -8.58 1.24 19.48
N VAL A 157 -9.14 1.95 20.45
CA VAL A 157 -9.98 3.13 20.19
C VAL A 157 -9.14 4.37 20.42
N ILE A 158 -8.76 5.03 19.32
CA ILE A 158 -8.08 6.31 19.38
C ILE A 158 -9.15 7.39 19.56
N THR A 159 -9.25 7.94 20.77
CA THR A 159 -10.17 9.04 21.08
C THR A 159 -9.59 10.41 20.76
N GLU A 160 -8.26 10.52 20.68
CA GLU A 160 -7.55 11.77 20.46
C GLU A 160 -6.30 11.51 19.62
N TYR A 161 -6.22 12.16 18.46
CA TYR A 161 -4.99 12.19 17.67
C TYR A 161 -4.13 13.36 18.16
N GLY A 162 -2.86 13.09 18.45
CA GLY A 162 -1.90 14.15 18.80
C GLY A 162 -1.67 15.11 17.63
N PHE A 163 -1.24 16.33 17.93
CA PHE A 163 -0.81 17.28 16.90
C PHE A 163 0.47 16.76 16.23
N HIS A 164 0.37 16.42 14.94
CA HIS A 164 1.54 16.21 14.09
C HIS A 164 1.99 17.57 13.54
N LYS A 165 3.24 17.96 13.81
CA LYS A 165 3.87 19.18 13.27
C LYS A 165 4.57 18.90 11.95
#